data_AF-A0A226D0B5-F1
#
_entry.id   AF-A0A226D0B5-F1
#
_cell.length_a   1.000
_cell.length_b   1.000
_cell.length_c   1.000
_cell.angle_alpha   90.00
_cell.angle_beta   90.00
_cell.angle_gamma   90.00
#
_symmetry.space_group_name_H-M   'P 1'
#
loop_
_entity.id
_entity.type
_entity.pdbx_description
1 polymer ?
#
loop_
_entity_poly.entity_id
_entity_poly.type
_entity_poly.pdbx_seq_one_letter_code
_entity_poly.pdbx_strand_id
1 'polypeptide(L)'
;MLSSLLLLPRGAVLAVGVALLVAVVVDGGVRRSPRAAKPQHHQLLITEYVSLPQPAVSPLLLAASPIATPVIIGQFTGLAHKVSSGTVTIKDSRTISIKNFNYDGAGPDAYFLVGTGEPNAQGRKIPNENGGYEVLEGYENQDIELLLPADLTWKDVDYLSVYCISFHHNFGYIQIPKGINVPEYQ
;
A
#
# COMPACT_ATOMS: atom_id res chain seq x y z
N MET A 1 -6.15 -43.72 35.11
CA MET A 1 -4.72 -43.56 35.46
C MET A 1 -4.30 -42.15 35.09
N LEU A 2 -3.66 -41.45 36.04
CA LEU A 2 -2.86 -40.20 36.03
C LEU A 2 -3.09 -39.16 34.91
N SER A 3 -3.45 -37.91 35.21
CA SER A 3 -2.65 -36.82 35.84
C SER A 3 -1.43 -36.36 35.04
N SER A 4 -1.47 -35.09 34.59
CA SER A 4 -0.42 -34.04 34.53
C SER A 4 -0.90 -32.99 33.50
N LEU A 5 -1.49 -31.84 33.84
CA LEU A 5 -1.00 -30.65 34.55
C LEU A 5 0.37 -30.13 34.04
N LEU A 6 0.35 -29.04 33.27
CA LEU A 6 1.44 -28.07 33.15
C LEU A 6 0.88 -26.64 32.95
N LEU A 7 1.64 -25.66 33.42
CA LEU A 7 1.29 -24.33 33.96
C LEU A 7 1.53 -23.14 32.98
N LEU A 8 0.60 -22.16 32.97
CA LEU A 8 0.69 -20.65 33.03
C LEU A 8 1.65 -19.83 32.09
N PRO A 9 1.42 -18.50 31.80
CA PRO A 9 0.95 -17.40 32.69
C PRO A 9 -0.18 -16.48 32.16
N ARG A 10 -1.13 -16.04 33.00
CA ARG A 10 -1.27 -14.75 33.74
C ARG A 10 -1.17 -13.47 32.90
N GLY A 11 -2.31 -12.81 32.68
CA GLY A 11 -2.35 -11.41 32.23
C GLY A 11 -3.70 -10.93 31.67
N ALA A 12 -4.78 -10.96 32.45
CA ALA A 12 -5.99 -10.20 32.12
C ALA A 12 -6.57 -9.63 33.42
N VAL A 13 -6.31 -8.34 33.67
CA VAL A 13 -7.01 -7.60 34.71
C VAL A 13 -8.23 -6.98 34.06
N LEU A 14 -9.39 -7.53 34.44
CA LEU A 14 -10.71 -7.05 34.10
C LEU A 14 -10.92 -5.69 34.79
N ALA A 15 -11.08 -4.61 34.01
CA ALA A 15 -11.44 -3.31 34.57
C ALA A 15 -12.92 -3.34 34.98
N VAL A 16 -13.18 -3.36 36.29
CA VAL A 16 -14.48 -3.11 36.91
C VAL A 16 -14.39 -1.78 37.66
N GLY A 17 -15.25 -0.82 37.31
CA GLY A 17 -15.38 0.47 38.00
C GLY A 17 -16.59 1.22 37.44
N VAL A 18 -17.80 0.81 37.79
CA VAL A 18 -18.69 1.41 38.81
C VAL A 18 -19.12 2.83 38.44
N ALA A 19 -20.38 2.91 37.97
CA ALA A 19 -21.11 4.13 37.68
C ALA A 19 -21.51 4.88 38.96
N LEU A 20 -21.45 6.22 38.95
CA LEU A 20 -22.15 7.05 39.92
C LEU A 20 -23.21 7.90 39.20
N LEU A 21 -24.46 7.58 39.49
CA LEU A 21 -25.66 8.28 39.05
C LEU A 21 -25.84 9.54 39.92
N VAL A 22 -25.94 10.72 39.32
CA VAL A 22 -26.35 11.94 40.03
C VAL A 22 -27.80 12.22 39.66
N ALA A 23 -28.73 11.92 40.56
CA ALA A 23 -30.11 12.37 40.46
C ALA A 23 -30.22 13.76 41.12
N VAL A 24 -30.57 14.78 40.33
CA VAL A 24 -30.94 16.11 40.82
C VAL A 24 -32.47 16.16 40.91
N VAL A 25 -33.02 16.26 42.12
CA VAL A 25 -34.44 16.54 42.37
C VAL A 25 -34.54 17.99 42.84
N VAL A 26 -35.35 18.80 42.15
CA VAL A 26 -35.59 20.22 42.48
C VAL A 26 -36.99 20.39 43.08
N ASP A 27 -36.96 20.86 44.33
CA ASP A 27 -37.82 21.74 45.13
C ASP A 27 -39.36 21.78 45.04
N GLY A 28 -39.96 21.89 46.23
CA GLY A 28 -41.29 22.45 46.42
C GLY A 28 -41.92 22.13 47.79
N GLY A 29 -41.75 23.01 48.80
CA GLY A 29 -42.82 23.23 49.80
C GLY A 29 -42.47 23.23 51.30
N VAL A 30 -41.95 24.36 51.78
CA VAL A 30 -42.31 25.11 53.02
C VAL A 30 -43.01 24.34 54.18
N ARG A 31 -42.35 24.21 55.35
CA ARG A 31 -42.69 24.88 56.64
C ARG A 31 -41.96 24.31 57.89
N ARG A 32 -41.35 25.25 58.62
CA ARG A 32 -41.16 25.38 60.10
C ARG A 32 -40.04 24.59 60.81
N SER A 33 -39.08 25.40 61.28
CA SER A 33 -38.10 25.25 62.39
C SER A 33 -38.74 24.88 63.75
N PRO A 34 -38.01 24.62 64.88
CA PRO A 34 -36.56 24.46 65.15
C PRO A 34 -36.19 23.21 65.99
N ARG A 35 -34.93 22.76 65.97
CA ARG A 35 -34.05 22.71 67.17
C ARG A 35 -32.62 22.25 66.83
N ALA A 36 -31.66 22.95 67.41
CA ALA A 36 -30.22 22.78 67.24
C ALA A 36 -29.70 21.45 67.82
N ALA A 37 -28.80 20.80 67.08
CA ALA A 37 -27.88 19.80 67.58
C ALA A 37 -26.46 20.07 67.02
N LYS A 38 -25.48 19.88 67.90
CA LYS A 38 -24.09 20.38 67.95
C LYS A 38 -23.17 19.87 66.81
N PRO A 39 -22.18 20.65 66.34
CA PRO A 39 -21.28 20.21 65.26
C PRO A 39 -20.19 19.27 65.80
N GLN A 40 -19.97 18.16 65.12
CA GLN A 40 -18.84 17.25 65.36
C GLN A 40 -17.80 17.48 64.26
N HIS A 41 -16.66 18.04 64.65
CA HIS A 41 -15.48 18.20 63.81
C HIS A 41 -15.06 16.86 63.21
N HIS A 42 -15.21 16.69 61.90
CA HIS A 42 -14.52 15.63 61.16
C HIS A 42 -13.48 16.27 60.26
N GLN A 43 -12.25 16.21 60.73
CA GLN A 43 -11.03 16.53 60.00
C GLN A 43 -10.94 15.63 58.76
N LEU A 44 -10.98 16.22 57.56
CA LEU A 44 -10.65 15.47 56.33
C LEU A 44 -9.14 15.19 56.33
N LEU A 45 -8.79 13.91 56.29
CA LEU A 45 -7.42 13.45 56.00
C LEU A 45 -7.23 13.49 54.48
N ILE A 46 -6.40 14.42 54.01
CA ILE A 46 -5.89 14.42 52.65
C ILE A 46 -4.94 13.22 52.51
N THR A 47 -5.31 12.26 51.67
CA THR A 47 -4.42 11.14 51.34
C THR A 47 -3.48 11.63 50.23
N GLU A 48 -2.19 11.74 50.54
CA GLU A 48 -1.18 12.04 49.53
C GLU A 48 -1.05 10.88 48.54
N TYR A 49 -1.30 11.17 47.27
CA TYR A 49 -1.20 10.21 46.18
C TYR A 49 0.26 10.17 45.72
N VAL A 50 1.02 9.16 46.16
CA VAL A 50 2.42 8.96 45.74
C VAL A 50 2.43 8.51 44.28
N SER A 51 2.95 9.37 43.39
CA SER A 51 3.08 9.06 41.96
C SER A 51 4.17 7.99 41.74
N LEU A 52 3.78 6.84 41.20
CA LEU A 52 4.73 5.79 40.79
C LEU A 52 5.49 6.24 39.53
N PRO A 53 6.82 6.02 39.45
CA PRO A 53 7.58 6.33 38.24
C PRO A 53 7.11 5.43 37.09
N GLN A 54 6.65 6.04 36.00
CA GLN A 54 6.27 5.28 34.81
C GLN A 54 7.51 4.61 34.19
N PRO A 55 7.41 3.34 33.74
CA PRO A 55 8.52 2.71 33.03
C PRO A 55 8.79 3.48 31.74
N ALA A 56 10.05 3.82 31.50
CA ALA A 56 10.49 4.44 30.26
C ALA A 56 10.21 3.48 29.10
N VAL A 57 9.10 3.69 28.40
CA VAL A 57 8.85 3.08 27.10
C VAL A 57 9.93 3.60 26.16
N SER A 58 10.84 2.71 25.74
CA SER A 58 11.82 3.06 24.73
C SER A 58 11.09 3.55 23.49
N PRO A 59 11.41 4.75 22.95
CA PRO A 59 10.89 5.14 21.67
C PRO A 59 11.58 4.27 20.63
N LEU A 60 10.97 3.12 20.33
CA LEU A 60 11.34 2.34 19.16
C LEU A 60 11.12 3.28 17.98
N LEU A 61 12.22 3.73 17.38
CA LEU A 61 12.22 4.61 16.23
C LEU A 61 11.36 3.95 15.15
N LEU A 62 10.13 4.45 14.97
CA LEU A 62 9.28 4.08 13.87
C LEU A 62 9.94 4.68 12.62
N ALA A 63 10.89 3.95 12.04
CA ALA A 63 11.40 4.25 10.71
C ALA A 63 10.18 4.19 9.79
N ALA A 64 9.68 5.35 9.36
CA ALA A 64 8.63 5.40 8.36
C ALA A 64 9.17 4.70 7.10
N SER A 65 8.56 3.59 6.70
CA SER A 65 8.86 2.96 5.42
C SER A 65 8.75 4.01 4.32
N PRO A 66 9.68 4.06 3.34
CA PRO A 66 9.61 5.04 2.27
C PRO A 66 8.25 4.92 1.58
N ILE A 67 7.52 6.03 1.51
CA ILE A 67 6.22 6.10 0.85
C ILE A 67 6.42 5.67 -0.60
N ALA A 68 5.68 4.63 -1.01
CA ALA A 68 5.77 4.12 -2.37
C ALA A 68 5.19 5.15 -3.35
N THR A 69 5.90 5.44 -4.44
CA THR A 69 5.52 6.49 -5.41
C THR A 69 5.76 6.03 -6.84
N PRO A 70 5.08 6.61 -7.84
CA PRO A 70 5.41 6.39 -9.24
C PRO A 70 6.89 6.68 -9.55
N VAL A 71 7.49 5.89 -10.44
CA VAL A 71 8.92 5.97 -10.79
C VAL A 71 9.08 6.19 -12.29
N ILE A 72 9.82 7.24 -12.68
CA ILE A 72 10.22 7.48 -14.07
C ILE A 72 11.43 6.60 -14.39
N ILE A 73 11.36 5.86 -15.50
CA ILE A 73 12.40 4.87 -15.88
C ILE A 73 13.10 5.19 -17.21
N GLY A 74 12.75 6.30 -17.85
CA GLY A 74 13.39 6.75 -19.09
C GLY A 74 12.45 6.69 -20.28
N GLN A 75 12.94 6.16 -21.40
CA GLN A 75 12.26 6.12 -22.70
C GLN A 75 12.58 4.80 -23.41
N PHE A 76 11.78 4.40 -24.39
CA PHE A 76 12.07 3.22 -25.21
C PHE A 76 13.37 3.41 -26.01
N THR A 77 14.20 2.37 -26.00
CA THR A 77 15.29 2.19 -26.95
C THR A 77 14.72 1.55 -28.22
N GLY A 78 14.64 2.34 -29.28
CA GLY A 78 14.21 1.87 -30.60
C GLY A 78 15.31 1.10 -31.33
N LEU A 79 14.96 -0.04 -31.92
CA LEU A 79 15.87 -0.87 -32.72
C LEU A 79 15.39 -0.98 -34.18
N ALA A 80 14.08 -1.01 -34.39
CA ALA A 80 13.45 -1.09 -35.71
C ALA A 80 12.04 -0.48 -35.68
N HIS A 81 11.43 -0.34 -36.85
CA HIS A 81 10.01 -0.04 -37.00
C HIS A 81 9.52 1.23 -36.26
N LYS A 82 10.42 2.21 -36.16
CA LYS A 82 10.18 3.51 -35.49
C LYS A 82 9.69 3.41 -34.04
N VAL A 83 10.00 2.31 -33.34
CA VAL A 83 9.70 2.20 -31.91
C VAL A 83 10.43 3.29 -31.15
N SER A 84 9.67 4.17 -30.51
CA SER A 84 10.21 5.25 -29.68
C SER A 84 9.14 5.75 -28.72
N SER A 85 9.54 6.46 -27.68
CA SER A 85 8.61 7.07 -26.74
C SER A 85 9.22 8.34 -26.14
N GLY A 86 8.37 9.18 -25.56
CA GLY A 86 8.76 10.07 -24.48
C GLY A 86 8.88 9.31 -23.16
N THR A 87 8.60 10.01 -22.05
CA THR A 87 8.76 9.49 -20.69
C THR A 87 7.93 8.24 -20.42
N VAL A 88 8.57 7.23 -19.82
CA VAL A 88 7.96 6.02 -19.28
C VAL A 88 7.98 6.08 -17.76
N THR A 89 6.82 5.83 -17.16
CA THR A 89 6.60 5.89 -15.70
C THR A 89 5.89 4.63 -15.22
N ILE A 90 6.48 3.92 -14.27
CA ILE A 90 5.80 2.86 -13.53
C ILE A 90 4.94 3.53 -12.46
N LYS A 91 3.61 3.37 -12.56
CA LYS A 91 2.65 4.05 -11.69
C LYS A 91 2.40 3.30 -10.39
N ASP A 92 2.25 1.98 -10.51
CA ASP A 92 1.97 1.03 -9.41
C ASP A 92 2.57 -0.34 -9.78
N SER A 93 2.28 -1.38 -9.00
CA SER A 93 2.87 -2.71 -9.20
C SER A 93 2.51 -3.38 -10.54
N ARG A 94 1.47 -2.93 -11.25
CA ARG A 94 1.00 -3.53 -12.52
C ARG A 94 0.77 -2.55 -13.66
N THR A 95 0.74 -1.24 -13.41
CA THR A 95 0.47 -0.22 -14.43
C THR A 95 1.73 0.55 -14.81
N ILE A 96 1.98 0.68 -16.11
CA ILE A 96 3.02 1.55 -16.67
C ILE A 96 2.39 2.54 -17.66
N SER A 97 2.81 3.79 -17.61
CA SER A 97 2.43 4.83 -18.58
C SER A 97 3.60 5.13 -19.51
N ILE A 98 3.32 5.24 -20.80
CA ILE A 98 4.28 5.52 -21.86
C ILE A 98 3.77 6.74 -22.61
N LYS A 99 4.53 7.84 -22.58
CA LYS A 99 4.18 9.08 -23.28
C LYS A 99 4.70 9.08 -24.70
N ASN A 100 3.95 9.70 -25.61
CA ASN A 100 4.34 9.90 -27.02
C ASN A 100 4.92 8.65 -27.69
N PHE A 101 4.27 7.50 -27.48
CA PHE A 101 4.66 6.23 -28.05
C PHE A 101 4.45 6.22 -29.57
N ASN A 102 5.43 5.68 -30.28
CA ASN A 102 5.43 5.55 -31.73
C ASN A 102 5.85 4.13 -32.11
N TYR A 103 5.20 3.57 -33.13
CA TYR A 103 5.53 2.31 -33.79
C TYR A 103 4.86 2.31 -35.16
N ASP A 104 5.56 1.93 -36.24
CA ASP A 104 5.03 2.09 -37.60
C ASP A 104 3.99 1.05 -38.04
N GLY A 105 3.69 0.05 -37.20
CA GLY A 105 2.69 -0.98 -37.50
C GLY A 105 3.11 -2.00 -38.57
N ALA A 106 4.36 -1.97 -39.05
CA ALA A 106 4.79 -2.82 -40.17
C ALA A 106 5.15 -4.26 -39.77
N GLY A 107 5.06 -4.60 -38.49
CA GLY A 107 5.31 -5.96 -38.00
C GLY A 107 4.07 -6.83 -38.15
N PRO A 108 4.13 -7.96 -38.88
CA PRO A 108 2.94 -8.79 -39.11
C PRO A 108 2.44 -9.53 -37.88
N ASP A 109 3.24 -9.58 -36.81
CA ASP A 109 3.00 -10.40 -35.61
C ASP A 109 3.70 -9.81 -34.37
N ALA A 110 3.55 -8.49 -34.19
CA ALA A 110 4.16 -7.70 -33.11
C ALA A 110 3.24 -7.56 -31.89
N TYR A 111 3.82 -7.65 -30.69
CA TYR A 111 3.12 -7.56 -29.40
C TYR A 111 3.97 -6.83 -28.35
N PHE A 112 3.32 -6.37 -27.27
CA PHE A 112 4.02 -6.04 -26.04
C PHE A 112 4.43 -7.32 -25.31
N LEU A 113 5.74 -7.51 -25.11
CA LEU A 113 6.33 -8.62 -24.39
C LEU A 113 7.07 -8.14 -23.16
N VAL A 114 7.00 -8.94 -22.09
CA VAL A 114 7.80 -8.78 -20.88
C VAL A 114 8.50 -10.09 -20.53
N GLY A 115 9.59 -10.04 -19.79
CA GLY A 115 10.33 -11.22 -19.37
C GLY A 115 11.56 -10.87 -18.55
N THR A 116 12.33 -11.88 -18.18
CA THR A 116 13.61 -11.74 -17.47
C THR A 116 14.78 -11.80 -18.44
N GLY A 117 15.90 -11.17 -18.11
CA GLY A 117 17.06 -11.02 -18.98
C GLY A 117 16.81 -10.03 -20.12
N GLU A 118 17.22 -10.40 -21.33
CA GLU A 118 17.04 -9.57 -22.52
C GLU A 118 15.81 -9.97 -23.34
N PRO A 119 15.19 -9.04 -24.09
CA PRO A 119 14.04 -9.33 -24.94
C PRO A 119 14.26 -10.52 -25.89
N ASN A 120 13.41 -11.53 -25.77
CA ASN A 120 13.47 -12.75 -26.57
C ASN A 120 12.06 -13.33 -26.82
N ALA A 121 12.00 -14.33 -27.70
CA ALA A 121 10.74 -14.94 -28.14
C ALA A 121 10.02 -15.76 -27.05
N GLN A 122 10.70 -16.10 -25.95
CA GLN A 122 10.10 -16.76 -24.80
C GLN A 122 9.47 -15.75 -23.82
N GLY A 123 9.59 -14.44 -24.09
CA GLY A 123 8.89 -13.40 -23.37
C GLY A 123 7.38 -13.61 -23.36
N ARG A 124 6.74 -13.18 -22.28
CA ARG A 124 5.31 -13.28 -22.09
C ARG A 124 4.61 -12.10 -22.75
N LYS A 125 3.62 -12.38 -23.61
CA LYS A 125 2.71 -11.36 -24.13
C LYS A 125 1.89 -10.74 -23.00
N ILE A 126 1.74 -9.42 -23.01
CA ILE A 126 0.85 -8.67 -22.13
C ILE A 126 -0.23 -7.96 -22.95
N PRO A 127 -1.34 -7.55 -22.35
CA PRO A 127 -2.36 -6.79 -23.05
C PRO A 127 -1.82 -5.45 -23.59
N ASN A 128 -2.37 -5.01 -24.71
CA ASN A 128 -2.25 -3.62 -25.16
C ASN A 128 -3.09 -2.67 -24.30
N GLU A 129 -3.12 -1.39 -24.66
CA GLU A 129 -3.83 -0.35 -23.92
C GLU A 129 -5.36 -0.53 -23.88
N ASN A 130 -5.92 -1.31 -24.82
CA ASN A 130 -7.34 -1.66 -24.86
C ASN A 130 -7.65 -2.97 -24.11
N GLY A 131 -6.64 -3.60 -23.47
CA GLY A 131 -6.77 -4.89 -22.79
C GLY A 131 -6.76 -6.10 -23.72
N GLY A 132 -6.44 -5.90 -25.01
CA GLY A 132 -6.40 -6.92 -26.05
C GLY A 132 -5.03 -7.58 -26.21
N TYR A 133 -5.00 -8.74 -26.86
CA TYR A 133 -3.79 -9.54 -27.15
C TYR A 133 -3.56 -9.73 -28.66
N GLU A 134 -4.29 -8.97 -29.48
CA GLU A 134 -4.13 -8.89 -30.92
C GLU A 134 -2.77 -8.31 -31.34
N VAL A 135 -2.43 -8.49 -32.61
CA VAL A 135 -1.24 -7.89 -33.22
C VAL A 135 -1.35 -6.37 -33.10
N LEU A 136 -0.25 -5.74 -32.69
CA LEU A 136 -0.18 -4.29 -32.53
C LEU A 136 -0.38 -3.57 -33.85
N GLU A 137 -1.26 -2.58 -33.84
CA GLU A 137 -1.38 -1.61 -34.91
C GLU A 137 -0.29 -0.54 -34.81
N GLY A 138 -0.26 0.39 -35.77
CA GLY A 138 0.65 1.53 -35.70
C GLY A 138 0.26 2.53 -34.62
N TYR A 139 1.27 3.09 -33.95
CA TYR A 139 1.12 4.15 -32.95
C TYR A 139 1.80 5.42 -33.46
N GLU A 140 1.13 6.57 -33.35
CA GLU A 140 1.66 7.88 -33.74
C GLU A 140 1.49 8.90 -32.61
N ASN A 141 2.57 9.14 -31.87
CA ASN A 141 2.63 10.06 -30.72
C ASN A 141 1.53 9.85 -29.66
N GLN A 142 1.16 8.60 -29.39
CA GLN A 142 0.08 8.26 -28.49
C GLN A 142 0.55 8.12 -27.04
N ASP A 143 -0.23 8.62 -26.10
CA ASP A 143 -0.05 8.34 -24.68
C ASP A 143 -0.82 7.07 -24.33
N ILE A 144 -0.10 6.03 -23.90
CA ILE A 144 -0.70 4.72 -23.59
C ILE A 144 -0.41 4.30 -22.16
N GLU A 145 -1.29 3.47 -21.60
CA GLU A 145 -1.07 2.79 -20.34
C GLU A 145 -1.24 1.29 -20.55
N LEU A 146 -0.27 0.52 -20.09
CA LEU A 146 -0.31 -0.94 -20.15
C LEU A 146 -0.49 -1.49 -18.75
N LEU A 147 -1.36 -2.48 -18.65
CA LEU A 147 -1.67 -3.18 -17.41
C LEU A 147 -1.19 -4.63 -17.51
N LEU A 148 -0.30 -5.02 -16.60
CA LEU A 148 0.15 -6.41 -16.51
C LEU A 148 -1.01 -7.36 -16.13
N PRO A 149 -0.97 -8.63 -16.57
CA PRO A 149 -1.88 -9.68 -16.08
C PRO A 149 -1.88 -9.83 -14.55
N ALA A 150 -2.91 -10.46 -14.00
CA ALA A 150 -3.13 -10.55 -12.55
C ALA A 150 -2.04 -11.28 -11.77
N ASP A 151 -1.32 -12.18 -12.43
CA ASP A 151 -0.27 -13.01 -11.87
C ASP A 151 1.14 -12.45 -12.09
N LEU A 152 1.26 -11.19 -12.51
CA LEU A 152 2.54 -10.56 -12.83
C LEU A 152 2.62 -9.13 -12.30
N THR A 153 3.79 -8.74 -11.81
CA THR A 153 4.11 -7.36 -11.40
C THR A 153 5.38 -6.87 -12.10
N TRP A 154 5.61 -5.56 -12.11
CA TRP A 154 6.84 -4.99 -12.66
C TRP A 154 8.11 -5.42 -11.91
N LYS A 155 7.98 -5.95 -10.68
CA LYS A 155 9.11 -6.49 -9.93
C LYS A 155 9.59 -7.84 -10.50
N ASP A 156 8.71 -8.57 -11.21
CA ASP A 156 8.95 -9.92 -11.71
C ASP A 156 9.63 -9.94 -13.09
N VAL A 157 9.77 -8.79 -13.74
CA VAL A 157 10.27 -8.66 -15.11
C VAL A 157 11.46 -7.71 -15.19
N ASP A 158 12.26 -7.89 -16.22
CA ASP A 158 13.49 -7.14 -16.48
C ASP A 158 13.29 -6.17 -17.66
N TYR A 159 12.35 -6.44 -18.56
CA TYR A 159 12.09 -5.59 -19.72
C TYR A 159 10.60 -5.50 -20.08
N LEU A 160 10.27 -4.44 -20.81
CA LEU A 160 9.09 -4.32 -21.66
C LEU A 160 9.56 -4.06 -23.10
N SER A 161 9.03 -4.80 -24.08
CA SER A 161 9.48 -4.77 -25.46
C SER A 161 8.31 -4.78 -26.45
N VAL A 162 8.50 -4.13 -27.60
CA VAL A 162 7.74 -4.40 -28.82
C VAL A 162 8.48 -5.50 -29.57
N TYR A 163 7.87 -6.68 -29.66
CA TYR A 163 8.56 -7.85 -30.20
C TYR A 163 7.69 -8.55 -31.25
N CYS A 164 8.30 -8.85 -32.39
CA CYS A 164 7.65 -9.62 -33.46
C CYS A 164 7.99 -11.10 -33.32
N ILE A 165 6.97 -11.92 -33.03
CA ILE A 165 7.12 -13.35 -32.76
C ILE A 165 7.54 -14.10 -34.03
N SER A 166 6.82 -13.87 -35.14
CA SER A 166 7.10 -14.51 -36.42
C SER A 166 8.55 -14.34 -36.91
N PHE A 167 9.16 -13.18 -36.67
CA PHE A 167 10.54 -12.90 -37.08
C PHE A 167 11.58 -13.01 -35.96
N HIS A 168 11.17 -13.38 -34.74
CA HIS A 168 12.04 -13.45 -33.56
C HIS A 168 12.89 -12.17 -33.38
N HIS A 169 12.28 -11.01 -33.59
CA HIS A 169 12.98 -9.72 -33.65
C HIS A 169 12.40 -8.72 -32.66
N ASN A 170 13.27 -8.16 -31.81
CA ASN A 170 12.95 -7.07 -30.91
C ASN A 170 12.98 -5.74 -31.68
N PHE A 171 11.85 -5.05 -31.75
CA PHE A 171 11.75 -3.76 -32.44
C PHE A 171 12.11 -2.58 -31.52
N GLY A 172 12.00 -2.77 -30.22
CA GLY A 172 12.44 -1.80 -29.23
C GLY A 172 12.03 -2.23 -27.83
N TYR A 173 12.72 -1.69 -26.83
CA TYR A 173 12.54 -2.11 -25.45
C TYR A 173 12.88 -1.01 -24.45
N ILE A 174 12.43 -1.20 -23.23
CA ILE A 174 12.88 -0.47 -22.05
C ILE A 174 13.18 -1.46 -20.93
N GLN A 175 14.26 -1.21 -20.19
CA GLN A 175 14.66 -2.03 -19.04
C GLN A 175 13.87 -1.59 -17.81
N ILE A 176 13.38 -2.55 -17.04
CA ILE A 176 12.66 -2.35 -15.80
C ILE A 176 13.67 -2.38 -14.65
N PRO A 177 13.86 -1.26 -13.92
CA PRO A 177 14.85 -1.21 -12.86
C PRO A 177 14.46 -2.15 -11.71
N LYS A 178 15.48 -2.75 -11.09
CA LYS A 178 15.30 -3.60 -9.91
C LYS A 178 15.16 -2.76 -8.64
N GLY A 179 14.39 -3.29 -7.69
CA GLY A 179 14.18 -2.64 -6.40
C GLY A 179 13.23 -1.43 -6.45
N ILE A 180 12.35 -1.34 -7.45
CA ILE A 180 11.33 -0.29 -7.51
C ILE A 180 10.40 -0.33 -6.29
N ASN A 181 10.17 0.84 -5.68
CA ASN A 181 9.23 1.04 -4.59
C ASN A 181 8.01 1.84 -5.07
N VAL A 182 7.07 1.12 -5.68
CA VAL A 182 5.81 1.66 -6.24
C VAL A 182 4.61 1.16 -5.44
N PRO A 183 3.48 1.90 -5.41
CA PRO A 183 2.26 1.45 -4.75
C PRO A 183 1.77 0.10 -5.30
N GLU A 184 0.96 -0.60 -4.52
CA GLU A 184 0.28 -1.79 -5.02
C GLU A 184 -0.93 -1.39 -5.90
N TYR A 185 -1.16 -2.17 -6.96
CA TYR A 185 -2.34 -2.03 -7.82
C TYR A 185 -3.63 -2.30 -7.03
N GLN A 186 -4.66 -1.46 -7.26
CA GLN A 186 -5.95 -1.52 -6.54
C GLN A 186 -7.02 -2.31 -7.29
#